data_AF-A0A2M7GWX8-F1
#
_entry.id   AF-A0A2M7GWX8-F1
#
_cell.length_a   1.000
_cell.length_b   1.000
_cell.length_c   1.000
_cell.angle_alpha   90.00
_cell.angle_beta   90.00
_cell.angle_gamma   90.00
#
_symmetry.space_group_name_H-M   'P 1'
#
loop_
_entity.id
_entity.type
_entity.pdbx_description
1 polymer ?
#
loop_
_entity_poly.entity_id
_entity_poly.type
_entity_poly.pdbx_seq_one_letter_code
_entity_poly.pdbx_strand_id
1 'polypeptide(L)'
;MFDFLSSGLLTIFAFITVISIVVVIHELGHYFAGRLCGVHAEVFSFGFGPTLFAAKDRRGTIWRIAGLPLGGYVRFMGDSGAASEPDQEKLAQMRANMGADADRCYHFKPVWQRAFIVIAGPLANFILAIAIFSVLAGALGERGFQPIVGEVSEASPAETAGFQSGDRILAIAGQDIERFSDIRMALMWRPGEPVTFDIDRNGRQLQLIAAPQSRRLPDGFGGYREVAVVGFTASGEIYERAYNPVEALGAGIDRVGSVIGTTGQYVWRIITGRASANMLNGPLGIVTVSGQVANGTVDNAPNAGAAVGGLALNLIQLAGFFSIGLGLVNLLPIPILDGGHLVYYAYEAVAGRPLSEKAQAIGFKVGLALVLGMMLVATWNDLVYLGGLGS
;
A
#
# COMPACT_ATOMS: atom_id res chain seq x y z
N MET A 1 3.89 -30.77 14.35
CA MET A 1 5.26 -30.31 14.02
C MET A 1 5.45 -30.10 12.53
N PHE A 2 5.08 -31.07 11.68
CA PHE A 2 5.09 -30.89 10.22
C PHE A 2 4.16 -29.76 9.75
N ASP A 3 2.93 -29.67 10.25
CA ASP A 3 1.98 -28.61 9.86
C ASP A 3 2.42 -27.20 10.31
N PHE A 4 3.13 -27.13 11.44
CA PHE A 4 3.72 -25.87 11.93
C PHE A 4 4.90 -25.43 11.06
N LEU A 5 5.74 -26.38 10.62
CA LEU A 5 6.87 -26.08 9.75
C LEU A 5 6.41 -25.73 8.33
N SER A 6 5.41 -26.43 7.78
CA SER A 6 4.87 -26.13 6.44
C SER A 6 4.17 -24.77 6.41
N SER A 7 3.36 -24.44 7.43
CA SER A 7 2.70 -23.14 7.52
C SER A 7 3.67 -21.97 7.71
N GLY A 8 4.72 -22.18 8.50
CA GLY A 8 5.82 -21.22 8.66
C GLY A 8 6.58 -20.99 7.35
N LEU A 9 6.93 -22.05 6.62
CA LEU A 9 7.62 -21.94 5.33
C LEU A 9 6.75 -21.25 4.26
N LEU A 10 5.45 -21.59 4.21
CA LEU A 10 4.51 -20.94 3.30
C LEU A 10 4.35 -19.45 3.60
N THR A 11 4.35 -19.07 4.88
CA THR A 11 4.33 -17.68 5.32
C THR A 11 5.54 -16.89 4.82
N ILE A 12 6.73 -17.45 5.02
CA ILE A 12 7.98 -16.82 4.53
C ILE A 12 7.97 -16.72 3.00
N PHE A 13 7.55 -17.78 2.32
CA PHE A 13 7.42 -17.79 0.86
C PHE A 13 6.47 -16.71 0.35
N ALA A 14 5.27 -16.62 0.93
CA ALA A 14 4.26 -15.62 0.58
C ALA A 14 4.78 -14.20 0.80
N PHE A 15 5.36 -13.93 1.97
CA PHE A 15 5.95 -12.64 2.31
C PHE A 15 7.04 -12.22 1.31
N ILE A 16 8.02 -13.10 1.06
CA ILE A 16 9.12 -12.83 0.13
C ILE A 16 8.57 -12.58 -1.27
N THR A 17 7.63 -13.40 -1.74
CA THR A 17 7.04 -13.28 -3.08
C THR A 17 6.39 -11.91 -3.26
N VAL A 18 5.55 -11.49 -2.32
CA VAL A 18 4.82 -10.22 -2.42
C VAL A 18 5.77 -9.02 -2.36
N ILE A 19 6.68 -8.98 -1.38
CA ILE A 19 7.65 -7.87 -1.27
C ILE A 19 8.57 -7.81 -2.50
N SER A 20 8.99 -8.96 -3.01
CA SER A 20 9.83 -9.04 -4.22
C SER A 20 9.15 -8.41 -5.42
N ILE A 21 7.88 -8.75 -5.67
CA ILE A 21 7.11 -8.18 -6.80
C ILE A 21 7.02 -6.66 -6.65
N VAL A 22 6.63 -6.18 -5.47
CA VAL A 22 6.40 -4.75 -5.24
C VAL A 22 7.69 -3.95 -5.36
N VAL A 23 8.78 -4.39 -4.74
CA VAL A 23 10.06 -3.66 -4.79
C VAL A 23 10.67 -3.71 -6.19
N VAL A 24 10.64 -4.84 -6.90
CA VAL A 24 11.16 -4.89 -8.28
C VAL A 24 10.46 -3.89 -9.18
N ILE A 25 9.14 -3.79 -9.09
CA ILE A 25 8.38 -2.88 -9.94
C ILE A 25 8.68 -1.42 -9.60
N HIS A 26 8.85 -1.11 -8.33
CA HIS A 26 9.34 0.19 -7.87
C HIS A 26 10.71 0.53 -8.48
N GLU A 27 11.70 -0.36 -8.35
CA GLU A 27 13.03 -0.19 -8.93
C GLU A 27 13.00 -0.07 -10.45
N LEU A 28 12.14 -0.85 -11.12
CA LEU A 28 11.94 -0.75 -12.57
C LEU A 28 11.43 0.63 -12.98
N GLY A 29 10.58 1.26 -12.15
CA GLY A 29 10.13 2.63 -12.36
C GLY A 29 11.30 3.60 -12.47
N HIS A 30 12.21 3.61 -11.49
CA HIS A 30 13.42 4.41 -11.54
C HIS A 30 14.28 4.06 -12.76
N TYR A 31 14.57 2.77 -12.98
CA TYR A 31 15.40 2.32 -14.10
C TYR A 31 14.89 2.81 -15.46
N PHE A 32 13.60 2.63 -15.74
CA PHE A 32 13.02 3.05 -17.02
C PHE A 32 13.01 4.57 -17.16
N ALA A 33 12.70 5.32 -16.11
CA ALA A 33 12.76 6.78 -16.16
C ALA A 33 14.19 7.30 -16.36
N GLY A 34 15.17 6.74 -15.65
CA GLY A 34 16.58 7.08 -15.83
C GLY A 34 17.04 6.83 -17.26
N ARG A 35 16.65 5.69 -17.82
CA ARG A 35 16.91 5.36 -19.22
C ARG A 35 16.27 6.34 -20.19
N LEU A 36 15.02 6.77 -19.95
CA LEU A 36 14.34 7.78 -20.79
C LEU A 36 15.02 9.16 -20.71
N CYS A 37 15.58 9.51 -19.55
CA CYS A 37 16.38 10.73 -19.36
C CYS A 37 17.83 10.61 -19.84
N GLY A 38 18.23 9.46 -20.42
CA GLY A 38 19.58 9.22 -20.89
C GLY A 38 20.62 9.13 -19.77
N VAL A 39 20.22 8.68 -18.58
CA VAL A 39 21.11 8.34 -17.46
C VAL A 39 21.49 6.87 -17.60
N HIS A 40 22.78 6.57 -17.44
CA HIS A 40 23.23 5.18 -17.46
C HIS A 40 22.99 4.51 -16.10
N ALA A 41 22.26 3.39 -16.09
CA ALA A 41 22.14 2.52 -14.92
C ALA A 41 23.27 1.49 -14.94
N GLU A 42 24.16 1.55 -13.94
CA GLU A 42 25.30 0.65 -13.81
C GLU A 42 24.87 -0.72 -13.30
N VAL A 43 24.00 -0.74 -12.29
CA VAL A 43 23.55 -1.97 -11.62
C VAL A 43 22.05 -1.90 -11.38
N PHE A 44 21.36 -2.98 -11.73
CA PHE A 44 20.00 -3.25 -11.28
C PHE A 44 20.06 -4.50 -10.40
N SER A 45 19.82 -4.36 -9.10
CA SER A 45 19.90 -5.46 -8.14
C SER A 45 18.53 -5.86 -7.63
N PHE A 46 18.20 -7.13 -7.79
CA PHE A 46 17.15 -7.80 -7.05
C PHE A 46 17.74 -8.33 -5.74
N GLY A 47 17.31 -7.74 -4.63
CA GLY A 47 17.81 -8.07 -3.30
C GLY A 47 19.14 -7.42 -2.92
N PHE A 48 19.59 -7.76 -1.70
CA PHE A 48 20.83 -7.29 -1.08
C PHE A 48 21.78 -8.45 -0.72
N GLY A 49 23.00 -8.12 -0.27
CA GLY A 49 23.96 -9.10 0.25
C GLY A 49 24.99 -9.57 -0.79
N PRO A 50 25.39 -10.86 -0.82
CA PRO A 50 26.29 -11.41 -1.85
C PRO A 50 25.57 -11.64 -3.18
N THR A 51 26.29 -11.55 -4.30
CA THR A 51 25.74 -11.82 -5.64
C THR A 51 25.60 -13.33 -5.85
N LEU A 52 24.40 -13.80 -6.15
CA LEU A 52 24.17 -15.19 -6.57
C LEU A 52 24.36 -15.33 -8.08
N PHE A 53 23.72 -14.43 -8.83
CA PHE A 53 23.81 -14.39 -10.29
C PHE A 53 23.94 -12.95 -10.77
N ALA A 54 24.73 -12.73 -11.81
CA ALA A 54 24.80 -11.45 -12.48
C ALA A 54 24.97 -11.62 -14.00
N ALA A 55 24.29 -10.79 -14.76
CA ALA A 55 24.39 -10.74 -16.21
C ALA A 55 24.47 -9.28 -16.67
N LYS A 56 25.35 -9.01 -17.64
CA LYS A 56 25.47 -7.68 -18.24
C LYS A 56 24.61 -7.61 -19.50
N ASP A 57 23.75 -6.60 -19.60
CA ASP A 57 22.93 -6.40 -20.79
C ASP A 57 23.71 -5.69 -21.91
N ARG A 58 23.09 -5.57 -23.09
CA ARG A 58 23.68 -4.90 -24.27
C ARG A 58 23.99 -3.41 -24.05
N ARG A 59 23.38 -2.79 -23.03
CA ARG A 59 23.52 -1.37 -22.71
C ARG A 59 24.53 -1.12 -21.60
N GLY A 60 25.08 -2.19 -21.03
CA GLY A 60 26.11 -2.15 -20.01
C GLY A 60 25.59 -2.27 -18.58
N THR A 61 24.28 -2.35 -18.36
CA THR A 61 23.69 -2.52 -17.03
C THR A 61 23.93 -3.94 -16.53
N ILE A 62 24.41 -4.06 -15.29
CA ILE A 62 24.59 -5.32 -14.60
C ILE A 62 23.29 -5.67 -13.87
N TRP A 63 22.58 -6.66 -14.39
CA TRP A 63 21.41 -7.26 -13.75
C TRP A 63 21.88 -8.29 -12.74
N ARG A 64 21.54 -8.08 -11.48
CA ARG A 64 22.05 -8.85 -10.36
C ARG A 64 20.90 -9.45 -9.57
N ILE A 65 21.05 -10.71 -9.18
CA ILE A 65 20.22 -11.40 -8.19
C ILE A 65 21.10 -11.64 -6.97
N ALA A 66 20.71 -11.09 -5.83
CA ALA A 66 21.45 -11.20 -4.57
C ALA A 66 20.81 -12.21 -3.61
N GLY A 67 21.57 -12.63 -2.60
CA GLY A 67 21.17 -13.70 -1.68
C GLY A 67 19.97 -13.37 -0.79
N LEU A 68 19.74 -12.09 -0.47
CA LEU A 68 18.62 -11.64 0.35
C LEU A 68 17.56 -10.98 -0.53
N PRO A 69 16.41 -11.61 -0.81
CA PRO A 69 15.37 -11.07 -1.68
C PRO A 69 14.51 -9.98 -1.01
N LEU A 70 15.01 -9.33 0.05
CA LEU A 70 14.31 -8.33 0.84
C LEU A 70 14.59 -6.92 0.32
N GLY A 71 14.24 -6.68 -0.94
CA GLY A 71 14.33 -5.37 -1.57
C GLY A 71 15.06 -5.37 -2.91
N GLY A 72 15.61 -4.23 -3.29
CA GLY A 72 16.33 -4.02 -4.53
C GLY A 72 16.90 -2.61 -4.58
N TYR A 73 17.71 -2.33 -5.61
CA TYR A 73 18.15 -0.97 -5.91
C TYR A 73 18.56 -0.83 -7.37
N VAL A 74 18.37 0.36 -7.92
CA VAL A 74 19.00 0.81 -9.16
C VAL A 74 20.13 1.77 -8.84
N ARG A 75 21.35 1.42 -9.24
CA ARG A 75 22.49 2.32 -9.14
C ARG A 75 22.73 3.03 -10.47
N PHE A 76 22.56 4.34 -10.47
CA PHE A 76 22.88 5.18 -11.62
C PHE A 76 24.34 5.61 -11.63
N MET A 77 24.85 5.91 -12.82
CA MET A 77 26.19 6.43 -13.01
C MET A 77 26.37 7.76 -12.26
N GLY A 78 27.41 7.82 -11.43
CA GLY A 78 27.69 8.95 -10.53
C GLY A 78 27.04 8.84 -9.16
N ASP A 79 26.14 7.89 -8.94
CA ASP A 79 25.54 7.65 -7.63
C ASP A 79 26.57 6.98 -6.69
N SER A 80 26.98 7.74 -5.68
CA SER A 80 28.01 7.36 -4.70
C SER A 80 27.44 6.63 -3.49
N GLY A 81 26.11 6.41 -3.43
CA GLY A 81 25.42 5.69 -2.36
C GLY A 81 24.54 6.60 -1.50
N ALA A 82 23.57 5.97 -0.82
CA ALA A 82 22.40 6.57 -0.17
C ALA A 82 22.65 7.57 0.99
N ALA A 83 23.91 7.91 1.30
CA ALA A 83 24.23 8.69 2.51
C ALA A 83 24.31 10.21 2.28
N SER A 84 24.59 10.70 1.06
CA SER A 84 24.62 12.15 0.74
C SER A 84 24.72 12.38 -0.78
N GLU A 85 23.95 13.31 -1.33
CA GLU A 85 24.20 13.81 -2.69
C GLU A 85 25.44 14.74 -2.69
N PRO A 86 26.27 14.72 -3.75
CA PRO A 86 27.46 15.56 -3.82
C PRO A 86 27.10 17.06 -3.80
N ASP A 87 27.84 17.86 -3.02
CA ASP A 87 27.70 19.33 -3.06
C ASP A 87 28.26 19.96 -4.35
N GLN A 88 28.10 21.29 -4.50
CA GLN A 88 28.56 22.01 -5.69
C GLN A 88 30.06 21.82 -5.99
N GLU A 89 30.91 21.77 -4.96
CA GLU A 89 32.35 21.62 -5.14
C GLU A 89 32.69 20.21 -5.65
N LYS A 90 32.08 19.17 -5.08
CA LYS A 90 32.25 17.79 -5.57
C LYS A 90 31.63 17.57 -6.94
N LEU A 91 30.49 18.18 -7.25
CA LEU A 91 29.89 18.12 -8.58
C LEU A 91 30.81 18.73 -9.64
N ALA A 92 31.47 19.86 -9.34
CA ALA A 92 32.45 20.46 -10.24
C ALA A 92 33.65 19.53 -10.48
N GLN A 93 34.18 18.91 -9.42
CA GLN A 93 35.27 17.93 -9.52
C GLN A 93 34.85 16.68 -10.32
N MET A 94 33.66 16.12 -10.05
CA MET A 94 33.12 14.98 -10.79
C MET A 94 32.95 15.31 -12.28
N ARG A 95 32.45 16.51 -12.61
CA ARG A 95 32.27 16.93 -14.00
C ARG A 95 33.61 17.04 -14.73
N ALA A 96 34.62 17.58 -14.08
CA ALA A 96 35.98 17.67 -14.62
C ALA A 96 36.59 16.28 -14.87
N ASN A 97 36.34 15.32 -13.97
CA ASN A 97 36.87 13.96 -14.08
C ASN A 97 36.14 13.09 -15.12
N MET A 98 34.83 13.31 -15.32
CA MET A 98 34.01 12.49 -16.23
C MET A 98 34.07 12.93 -17.70
N GLY A 99 34.47 14.16 -18.00
CA GLY A 99 34.58 14.66 -19.38
C GLY A 99 33.29 14.45 -20.19
N ALA A 100 33.38 13.70 -21.29
CA ALA A 100 32.25 13.44 -22.20
C ALA A 100 31.16 12.52 -21.60
N ASP A 101 31.46 11.74 -20.56
CA ASP A 101 30.48 10.88 -19.89
C ASP A 101 29.63 11.63 -18.86
N ALA A 102 29.95 12.90 -18.56
CA ALA A 102 29.19 13.73 -17.63
C ALA A 102 27.71 13.86 -18.04
N ASP A 103 27.40 13.88 -19.34
CA ASP A 103 26.01 13.99 -19.81
C ASP A 103 25.18 12.73 -19.53
N ARG A 104 25.80 11.60 -19.18
CA ARG A 104 25.14 10.33 -18.80
C ARG A 104 25.03 10.14 -17.28
N CYS A 105 25.66 11.00 -16.51
CA CYS A 105 25.64 10.98 -15.05
C CYS A 105 24.33 11.57 -14.51
N TYR A 106 23.78 10.93 -13.48
CA TYR A 106 22.52 11.32 -12.84
C TYR A 106 22.53 12.77 -12.34
N HIS A 107 23.59 13.15 -11.62
CA HIS A 107 23.66 14.44 -10.93
C HIS A 107 23.70 15.64 -11.88
N PHE A 108 24.16 15.47 -13.12
CA PHE A 108 24.27 16.56 -14.10
C PHE A 108 23.01 16.76 -14.94
N LYS A 109 21.98 15.94 -14.75
CA LYS A 109 20.68 16.15 -15.39
C LYS A 109 19.94 17.34 -14.77
N PRO A 110 19.08 18.04 -15.55
CA PRO A 110 18.19 19.06 -15.02
C PRO A 110 17.36 18.54 -13.85
N VAL A 111 17.06 19.42 -12.88
CA VAL A 111 16.31 19.09 -11.66
C VAL A 111 15.00 18.35 -11.97
N TRP A 112 14.26 18.77 -13.01
CA TRP A 112 13.01 18.13 -13.40
C TRP A 112 13.20 16.67 -13.88
N GLN A 113 14.32 16.35 -14.53
CA GLN A 113 14.62 14.98 -14.96
C GLN A 113 14.97 14.11 -13.76
N ARG A 114 15.76 14.62 -12.81
CA ARG A 114 16.05 13.90 -11.56
C ARG A 114 14.78 13.68 -10.74
N ALA A 115 13.93 14.70 -10.61
CA ALA A 115 12.63 14.59 -9.95
C ALA A 115 11.71 13.57 -10.65
N PHE A 116 11.68 13.54 -11.99
CA PHE A 116 10.94 12.53 -12.74
C PHE A 116 11.45 11.10 -12.46
N ILE A 117 12.77 10.90 -12.45
CA ILE A 117 13.38 9.60 -12.14
C ILE A 117 12.98 9.15 -10.73
N VAL A 118 13.02 10.05 -9.75
CA VAL A 118 12.64 9.75 -8.35
C VAL A 118 11.14 9.46 -8.22
N ILE A 119 10.26 10.23 -8.87
CA ILE A 119 8.80 9.97 -8.83
C ILE A 119 8.41 8.68 -9.56
N ALA A 120 9.20 8.26 -10.55
CA ALA A 120 8.86 7.12 -11.39
C ALA A 120 8.78 5.80 -10.61
N GLY A 121 9.57 5.62 -9.54
CA GLY A 121 9.49 4.44 -8.68
C GLY A 121 8.14 4.32 -7.97
N PRO A 122 7.74 5.31 -7.15
CA PRO A 122 6.42 5.31 -6.52
C PRO A 122 5.27 5.28 -7.53
N LEU A 123 5.41 5.96 -8.67
CA LEU A 123 4.39 5.94 -9.72
C LEU A 123 4.22 4.56 -10.34
N ALA A 124 5.31 3.81 -10.55
CA ALA A 124 5.25 2.44 -11.06
C ALA A 124 4.45 1.52 -10.13
N ASN A 125 4.53 1.73 -8.82
CA ASN A 125 3.71 1.01 -7.85
C ASN A 125 2.20 1.32 -7.98
N PHE A 126 1.83 2.60 -8.11
CA PHE A 126 0.42 2.94 -8.34
C PHE A 126 -0.09 2.34 -9.67
N ILE A 127 0.73 2.39 -10.72
CA ILE A 127 0.40 1.76 -12.02
C ILE A 127 0.23 0.25 -11.86
N LEU A 128 1.10 -0.42 -11.13
CA LEU A 128 0.99 -1.85 -10.84
C LEU A 128 -0.32 -2.17 -10.11
N ALA A 129 -0.65 -1.41 -9.07
CA ALA A 129 -1.87 -1.61 -8.30
C ALA A 129 -3.12 -1.41 -9.17
N ILE A 130 -3.17 -0.34 -9.98
CA ILE A 130 -4.26 -0.10 -10.93
C ILE A 130 -4.37 -1.29 -11.89
N ALA A 131 -3.27 -1.73 -12.49
CA ALA A 131 -3.27 -2.85 -13.42
C ALA A 131 -3.77 -4.15 -12.76
N ILE A 132 -3.29 -4.48 -11.56
CA ILE A 132 -3.72 -5.65 -10.79
C ILE A 132 -5.23 -5.59 -10.54
N PHE A 133 -5.73 -4.51 -9.94
CA PHE A 133 -7.16 -4.42 -9.60
C PHE A 133 -8.05 -4.35 -10.84
N SER A 134 -7.57 -3.75 -11.94
CA SER A 134 -8.30 -3.73 -13.21
C SER A 134 -8.41 -5.12 -13.82
N VAL A 135 -7.30 -5.88 -13.86
CA VAL A 135 -7.31 -7.26 -14.38
C VAL A 135 -8.19 -8.16 -13.52
N LEU A 136 -8.11 -8.03 -12.19
CA LEU A 136 -8.96 -8.80 -11.28
C LEU A 136 -10.44 -8.45 -11.47
N ALA A 137 -10.79 -7.16 -11.57
CA ALA A 137 -12.17 -6.73 -11.82
C ALA A 137 -12.70 -7.23 -13.17
N GLY A 138 -11.91 -7.16 -14.24
CA GLY A 138 -12.31 -7.64 -15.57
C GLY A 138 -12.42 -9.16 -15.66
N ALA A 139 -11.52 -9.89 -14.99
CA ALA A 139 -11.47 -11.36 -15.07
C ALA A 139 -12.45 -12.06 -14.11
N LEU A 140 -12.63 -11.51 -12.91
CA LEU A 140 -13.44 -12.13 -11.86
C LEU A 140 -14.80 -11.44 -11.69
N GLY A 141 -14.98 -10.26 -12.28
CA GLY A 141 -16.11 -9.40 -11.98
C GLY A 141 -16.05 -8.87 -10.55
N GLU A 142 -17.17 -8.34 -10.09
CA GLU A 142 -17.41 -8.07 -8.68
C GLU A 142 -18.60 -8.87 -8.19
N ARG A 143 -18.41 -9.49 -7.03
CA ARG A 143 -19.46 -10.17 -6.28
C ARG A 143 -19.51 -9.57 -4.88
N GLY A 144 -20.68 -9.16 -4.45
CA GLY A 144 -20.87 -8.58 -3.13
C GLY A 144 -22.32 -8.64 -2.69
N PHE A 145 -22.58 -8.25 -1.46
CA PHE A 145 -23.95 -8.13 -0.98
C PHE A 145 -24.55 -6.80 -1.42
N GLN A 146 -25.80 -6.86 -1.89
CA GLN A 146 -26.63 -5.68 -2.08
C GLN A 146 -26.74 -4.91 -0.74
N PRO A 147 -26.86 -3.57 -0.75
CA PRO A 147 -26.96 -2.77 0.45
C PRO A 147 -28.37 -2.86 1.07
N ILE A 148 -28.88 -4.07 1.22
CA ILE A 148 -30.20 -4.37 1.78
C ILE A 148 -30.01 -4.89 3.20
N VAL A 149 -30.77 -4.30 4.12
CA VAL A 149 -30.82 -4.68 5.53
C VAL A 149 -31.42 -6.08 5.65
N GLY A 150 -30.68 -6.99 6.28
CA GLY A 150 -31.12 -8.32 6.64
C GLY A 150 -31.76 -8.34 8.01
N GLU A 151 -31.12 -9.00 8.96
CA GLU A 151 -31.56 -9.05 10.36
C GLU A 151 -31.16 -7.77 11.08
N VAL A 152 -32.08 -7.19 11.85
CA VAL A 152 -31.81 -6.06 12.75
C VAL A 152 -31.67 -6.62 14.16
N SER A 153 -30.51 -6.38 14.79
CA SER A 153 -30.24 -6.86 16.14
C SER A 153 -31.08 -6.11 17.18
N GLU A 154 -31.60 -6.84 18.16
CA GLU A 154 -32.28 -6.26 19.33
C GLU A 154 -31.34 -5.32 20.11
N ALA A 155 -31.93 -4.28 20.72
CA ALA A 155 -31.26 -3.23 21.49
C ALA A 155 -30.14 -2.50 20.73
N SER A 156 -30.22 -2.46 19.40
CA SER A 156 -29.22 -1.80 18.55
C SER A 156 -29.60 -0.37 18.17
N PRO A 157 -28.62 0.46 17.76
CA PRO A 157 -28.90 1.74 17.11
C PRO A 157 -29.83 1.62 15.91
N ALA A 158 -29.74 0.51 15.15
CA ALA A 158 -30.58 0.25 13.99
C ALA A 158 -32.04 0.03 14.39
N GLU A 159 -32.29 -0.80 15.41
CA GLU A 159 -33.63 -1.01 15.94
C GLU A 159 -34.24 0.29 16.47
N THR A 160 -33.45 1.04 17.25
CA THR A 160 -33.89 2.33 17.85
C THR A 160 -34.23 3.36 16.77
N ALA A 161 -33.48 3.38 15.67
CA ALA A 161 -33.73 4.24 14.52
C ALA A 161 -34.87 3.75 13.62
N GLY A 162 -35.41 2.55 13.86
CA GLY A 162 -36.54 1.99 13.14
C GLY A 162 -36.19 1.34 11.80
N PHE A 163 -34.96 0.86 11.62
CA PHE A 163 -34.60 0.03 10.47
C PHE A 163 -35.39 -1.28 10.48
N GLN A 164 -35.69 -1.79 9.28
CA GLN A 164 -36.43 -3.03 9.09
C GLN A 164 -35.71 -3.91 8.05
N SER A 165 -35.91 -5.21 8.18
CA SER A 165 -35.47 -6.17 7.16
C SER A 165 -36.09 -5.82 5.81
N GLY A 166 -35.28 -5.82 4.76
CA GLY A 166 -35.67 -5.42 3.41
C GLY A 166 -35.43 -3.94 3.08
N ASP A 167 -35.02 -3.10 4.03
CA ASP A 167 -34.64 -1.72 3.73
C ASP A 167 -33.42 -1.68 2.80
N ARG A 168 -33.53 -1.03 1.65
CA ARG A 168 -32.38 -0.78 0.76
C ARG A 168 -31.74 0.54 1.15
N ILE A 169 -30.48 0.51 1.57
CA ILE A 169 -29.71 1.71 1.88
C ILE A 169 -29.23 2.34 0.57
N LEU A 170 -29.64 3.58 0.33
CA LEU A 170 -29.31 4.36 -0.86
C LEU A 170 -28.10 5.27 -0.61
N ALA A 171 -28.08 5.95 0.53
CA ALA A 171 -26.99 6.85 0.89
C ALA A 171 -26.78 6.92 2.41
N ILE A 172 -25.54 7.23 2.81
CA ILE A 172 -25.14 7.45 4.20
C ILE A 172 -24.41 8.79 4.27
N ALA A 173 -24.96 9.74 5.03
CA ALA A 173 -24.46 11.11 5.12
C ALA A 173 -24.19 11.77 3.76
N GLY A 174 -25.12 11.57 2.81
CA GLY A 174 -25.03 12.11 1.45
C GLY A 174 -24.01 11.41 0.56
N GLN A 175 -23.39 10.30 1.00
CA GLN A 175 -22.57 9.45 0.14
C GLN A 175 -23.40 8.26 -0.36
N ASP A 176 -23.45 8.09 -1.67
CA ASP A 176 -24.17 6.97 -2.29
C ASP A 176 -23.56 5.63 -1.86
N ILE A 177 -24.43 4.65 -1.61
CA ILE A 177 -24.08 3.31 -1.19
C ILE A 177 -24.53 2.33 -2.27
N GLU A 178 -23.56 1.74 -2.96
CA GLU A 178 -23.84 0.72 -3.98
C GLU A 178 -23.76 -0.69 -3.39
N ARG A 179 -22.98 -0.88 -2.31
CA ARG A 179 -22.59 -2.19 -1.78
C ARG A 179 -22.75 -2.20 -0.28
N PHE A 180 -23.10 -3.36 0.27
CA PHE A 180 -23.18 -3.51 1.72
C PHE A 180 -21.83 -3.21 2.42
N SER A 181 -20.70 -3.49 1.75
CA SER A 181 -19.37 -3.15 2.28
C SER A 181 -19.12 -1.66 2.45
N ASP A 182 -19.79 -0.82 1.65
CA ASP A 182 -19.60 0.63 1.65
C ASP A 182 -20.22 1.24 2.90
N ILE A 183 -21.26 0.61 3.45
CA ILE A 183 -21.86 0.98 4.74
C ILE A 183 -20.79 0.98 5.84
N ARG A 184 -20.03 -0.10 5.95
CA ARG A 184 -18.93 -0.18 6.93
C ARG A 184 -17.91 0.94 6.70
N MET A 185 -17.61 1.26 5.44
CA MET A 185 -16.64 2.30 5.09
C MET A 185 -17.14 3.71 5.44
N ALA A 186 -18.42 4.00 5.19
CA ALA A 186 -19.05 5.28 5.51
C ALA A 186 -19.13 5.50 7.04
N LEU A 187 -19.26 4.42 7.81
CA LEU A 187 -19.45 4.49 9.26
C LEU A 187 -18.17 4.35 10.08
N MET A 188 -17.09 3.76 9.53
CA MET A 188 -15.89 3.40 10.31
C MET A 188 -15.30 4.55 11.12
N TRP A 189 -15.49 5.78 10.65
CA TRP A 189 -14.94 7.00 11.22
C TRP A 189 -15.89 7.77 12.12
N ARG A 190 -17.11 7.29 12.32
CA ARG A 190 -18.20 8.02 12.99
C ARG A 190 -18.81 7.27 14.20
N PRO A 191 -18.03 6.62 15.07
CA PRO A 191 -18.59 6.00 16.26
C PRO A 191 -19.18 7.08 17.20
N GLY A 192 -20.43 6.90 17.60
CA GLY A 192 -21.18 7.78 18.50
C GLY A 192 -21.78 9.02 17.83
N GLU A 193 -21.45 9.30 16.57
CA GLU A 193 -21.98 10.45 15.83
C GLU A 193 -23.32 10.07 15.17
N PRO A 194 -24.39 10.86 15.31
CA PRO A 194 -25.62 10.64 14.56
C PRO A 194 -25.35 10.75 13.05
N VAL A 195 -25.67 9.69 12.31
CA VAL A 195 -25.51 9.63 10.86
C VAL A 195 -26.87 9.46 10.20
N THR A 196 -27.09 10.23 9.15
CA THR A 196 -28.30 10.16 8.32
C THR A 196 -28.18 9.04 7.30
N PHE A 197 -29.22 8.23 7.18
CA PHE A 197 -29.37 7.14 6.22
C PHE A 197 -30.58 7.42 5.34
N ASP A 198 -30.35 7.52 4.04
CA ASP A 198 -31.42 7.56 3.06
C ASP A 198 -31.68 6.12 2.62
N ILE A 199 -32.91 5.64 2.82
CA ILE A 199 -33.31 4.27 2.53
C ILE A 199 -34.53 4.25 1.60
N ASP A 200 -34.66 3.16 0.86
CA ASP A 200 -35.88 2.78 0.17
C ASP A 200 -36.56 1.62 0.91
N ARG A 201 -37.77 1.86 1.41
CA ARG A 201 -38.62 0.86 2.04
C ARG A 201 -39.88 0.70 1.20
N ASN A 202 -40.00 -0.43 0.51
CA ASN A 202 -41.15 -0.75 -0.36
C ASN A 202 -41.46 0.32 -1.42
N GLY A 203 -40.42 0.92 -2.03
CA GLY A 203 -40.57 1.96 -3.06
C GLY A 203 -40.78 3.37 -2.51
N ARG A 204 -40.73 3.56 -1.19
CA ARG A 204 -40.81 4.86 -0.53
C ARG A 204 -39.46 5.23 0.05
N GLN A 205 -38.93 6.39 -0.36
CA GLN A 205 -37.75 6.97 0.25
C GLN A 205 -38.06 7.49 1.66
N LEU A 206 -37.28 7.02 2.62
CA LEU A 206 -37.33 7.43 4.02
C LEU A 206 -35.92 7.84 4.47
N GLN A 207 -35.87 8.72 5.46
CA GLN A 207 -34.62 9.12 6.08
C GLN A 207 -34.63 8.69 7.54
N LEU A 208 -33.65 7.88 7.93
CA LEU A 208 -33.44 7.43 9.31
C LEU A 208 -32.15 8.04 9.84
N ILE A 209 -32.08 8.23 11.16
CA ILE A 209 -30.88 8.73 11.82
C ILE A 209 -30.46 7.71 12.87
N ALA A 210 -29.24 7.20 12.76
CA ALA A 210 -28.67 6.29 13.74
C ALA A 210 -27.24 6.68 14.08
N ALA A 211 -26.86 6.50 15.34
CA ALA A 211 -25.50 6.70 15.81
C ALA A 211 -24.78 5.33 15.87
N PRO A 212 -23.77 5.06 15.03
CA PRO A 212 -23.01 3.82 15.09
C PRO A 212 -22.33 3.65 16.44
N GLN A 213 -22.32 2.45 17.00
CA GLN A 213 -21.59 2.15 18.22
C GLN A 213 -20.24 1.52 17.89
N SER A 214 -19.20 1.85 18.67
CA SER A 214 -17.93 1.14 18.58
C SER A 214 -18.09 -0.23 19.25
N ARG A 215 -17.77 -1.30 18.50
CA ARG A 215 -17.76 -2.68 19.00
C ARG A 215 -16.43 -3.33 18.66
N ARG A 216 -15.86 -4.07 19.61
CA ARG A 216 -14.74 -4.97 19.33
C ARG A 216 -15.26 -6.26 18.70
N LEU A 217 -14.86 -6.52 17.47
CA LEU A 217 -15.14 -7.77 16.77
C LEU A 217 -13.85 -8.52 16.47
N PRO A 218 -13.88 -9.86 16.43
CA PRO A 218 -12.79 -10.65 15.89
C PRO A 218 -12.44 -10.16 14.48
N ASP A 219 -11.15 -10.00 14.20
CA ASP A 219 -10.68 -9.52 12.90
C ASP A 219 -10.59 -10.63 11.83
N GLY A 220 -10.77 -11.90 12.24
CA GLY A 220 -10.62 -13.09 11.39
C GLY A 220 -9.19 -13.62 11.32
N PHE A 221 -8.27 -12.98 12.04
CA PHE A 221 -6.83 -13.23 12.06
C PHE A 221 -6.34 -13.57 13.49
N GLY A 222 -7.29 -13.79 14.41
CA GLY A 222 -7.10 -14.15 15.81
C GLY A 222 -7.04 -12.96 16.78
N GLY A 223 -7.08 -11.74 16.25
CA GLY A 223 -7.15 -10.52 17.05
C GLY A 223 -8.55 -9.92 17.12
N TYR A 224 -8.65 -8.76 17.75
CA TYR A 224 -9.87 -7.95 17.79
C TYR A 224 -9.61 -6.59 17.16
N ARG A 225 -10.59 -6.09 16.40
CA ARG A 225 -10.61 -4.71 15.89
C ARG A 225 -11.85 -3.97 16.35
N GLU A 226 -11.68 -2.69 16.63
CA GLU A 226 -12.81 -1.79 16.84
C GLU A 226 -13.45 -1.43 15.50
N VAL A 227 -14.76 -1.67 15.40
CA VAL A 227 -15.56 -1.31 14.23
C VAL A 227 -16.79 -0.53 14.67
N ALA A 228 -17.15 0.46 13.86
CA ALA A 228 -18.43 1.15 14.01
C ALA A 228 -19.55 0.28 13.41
N VAL A 229 -20.56 -0.04 14.24
CA VAL A 229 -21.70 -0.87 13.83
C VAL A 229 -23.02 -0.21 14.21
N VAL A 230 -24.02 -0.31 13.34
CA VAL A 230 -25.39 0.15 13.61
C VAL A 230 -26.26 -0.98 14.16
N GLY A 231 -25.89 -2.24 13.87
CA GLY A 231 -26.58 -3.43 14.38
C GLY A 231 -27.59 -4.04 13.41
N PHE A 232 -27.26 -4.09 12.12
CA PHE A 232 -27.96 -4.94 11.16
C PHE A 232 -26.98 -5.74 10.29
N THR A 233 -27.43 -6.86 9.74
CA THR A 233 -26.69 -7.70 8.79
C THR A 233 -27.10 -7.43 7.35
N ALA A 234 -26.40 -8.01 6.37
CA ALA A 234 -26.85 -8.01 4.98
C ALA A 234 -27.99 -9.02 4.81
N SER A 235 -28.95 -8.74 3.92
CA SER A 235 -30.04 -9.68 3.61
C SER A 235 -29.57 -11.02 3.01
N GLY A 236 -28.32 -11.09 2.57
CA GLY A 236 -27.75 -12.23 1.86
C GLY A 236 -27.95 -12.16 0.35
N GLU A 237 -28.69 -11.17 -0.16
CA GLU A 237 -28.81 -10.94 -1.60
C GLU A 237 -27.47 -10.52 -2.18
N ILE A 238 -26.96 -11.34 -3.10
CA ILE A 238 -25.70 -11.11 -3.79
C ILE A 238 -25.98 -10.42 -5.12
N TYR A 239 -25.12 -9.49 -5.49
CA TYR A 239 -25.05 -8.99 -6.86
C TYR A 239 -23.79 -9.51 -7.52
N GLU A 240 -23.90 -9.74 -8.83
CA GLU A 240 -22.77 -10.01 -9.69
C GLU A 240 -22.70 -8.90 -10.74
N ARG A 241 -21.57 -8.21 -10.78
CA ARG A 241 -21.30 -7.17 -11.78
C ARG A 241 -20.14 -7.64 -12.64
N ALA A 242 -20.41 -7.90 -13.92
CA ALA A 242 -19.37 -8.07 -14.91
C ALA A 242 -18.85 -6.69 -15.34
N TYR A 243 -17.54 -6.57 -15.50
CA TYR A 243 -16.91 -5.34 -15.99
C TYR A 243 -16.44 -5.54 -17.42
N ASN A 244 -16.74 -4.57 -18.29
CA ASN A 244 -16.03 -4.48 -19.55
C ASN A 244 -14.60 -3.92 -19.34
N PRO A 245 -13.67 -3.99 -20.31
CA PRO A 245 -12.29 -3.58 -20.11
C PRO A 245 -12.10 -2.12 -19.65
N VAL A 246 -12.99 -1.21 -20.05
CA VAL A 246 -12.91 0.21 -19.66
C VAL A 246 -13.44 0.40 -18.24
N GLU A 247 -14.57 -0.23 -17.91
CA GLU A 247 -15.13 -0.19 -16.56
C GLU A 247 -14.20 -0.89 -15.56
N ALA A 248 -13.51 -1.95 -15.97
CA ALA A 248 -12.52 -2.65 -15.15
C ALA A 248 -11.33 -1.73 -14.82
N LEU A 249 -10.86 -0.95 -15.80
CA LEU A 249 -9.85 0.09 -15.55
C LEU A 249 -10.36 1.15 -14.57
N GLY A 250 -11.60 1.61 -14.75
CA GLY A 250 -12.26 2.51 -13.81
C GLY A 250 -12.29 1.95 -12.38
N ALA A 251 -12.73 0.69 -12.22
CA ALA A 251 -12.77 0.00 -10.94
C ALA A 251 -11.38 -0.12 -10.29
N GLY A 252 -10.33 -0.37 -11.09
CA GLY A 252 -8.95 -0.39 -10.61
C GLY A 252 -8.48 0.98 -10.09
N ILE A 253 -8.79 2.05 -10.82
CA ILE A 253 -8.48 3.44 -10.42
C ILE A 253 -9.25 3.80 -9.14
N ASP A 254 -10.55 3.52 -9.10
CA ASP A 254 -11.41 3.79 -7.95
C ASP A 254 -10.93 3.03 -6.71
N ARG A 255 -10.49 1.77 -6.88
CA ARG A 255 -9.94 0.98 -5.78
C ARG A 255 -8.68 1.62 -5.21
N VAL A 256 -7.76 2.05 -6.07
CA VAL A 256 -6.52 2.72 -5.64
C VAL A 256 -6.84 4.05 -4.96
N GLY A 257 -7.72 4.87 -5.54
CA GLY A 257 -8.15 6.14 -4.97
C GLY A 257 -8.82 5.99 -3.60
N SER A 258 -9.70 4.99 -3.45
CA SER A 258 -10.35 4.66 -2.18
C SER A 258 -9.36 4.26 -1.09
N VAL A 259 -8.36 3.44 -1.43
CA VAL A 259 -7.29 3.04 -0.49
C VAL A 259 -6.46 4.26 -0.09
N ILE A 260 -6.00 5.07 -1.05
CA ILE A 260 -5.24 6.30 -0.77
C ILE A 260 -6.04 7.24 0.12
N GLY A 261 -7.31 7.49 -0.20
CA GLY A 261 -8.19 8.37 0.57
C GLY A 261 -8.39 7.88 2.00
N THR A 262 -8.64 6.59 2.18
CA THR A 262 -8.82 5.98 3.51
C THR A 262 -7.52 6.03 4.32
N THR A 263 -6.38 5.70 3.70
CA THR A 263 -5.06 5.80 4.35
C THR A 263 -4.75 7.23 4.76
N GLY A 264 -4.98 8.21 3.88
CA GLY A 264 -4.77 9.63 4.17
C GLY A 264 -5.64 10.14 5.32
N GLN A 265 -6.93 9.78 5.32
CA GLN A 265 -7.84 10.11 6.44
C GLN A 265 -7.37 9.46 7.75
N TYR A 266 -6.92 8.21 7.72
CA TYR A 266 -6.41 7.53 8.89
C TYR A 266 -5.14 8.21 9.46
N VAL A 267 -4.17 8.53 8.59
CA VAL A 267 -2.96 9.27 8.97
C VAL A 267 -3.32 10.64 9.57
N TRP A 268 -4.25 11.37 8.95
CA TRP A 268 -4.72 12.66 9.45
C TRP A 268 -5.33 12.56 10.85
N ARG A 269 -6.08 11.48 11.13
CA ARG A 269 -6.66 11.23 12.45
C ARG A 269 -5.61 10.90 13.50
N ILE A 270 -4.55 10.16 13.13
CA ILE A 270 -3.43 9.93 14.04
C ILE A 270 -2.76 11.25 14.40
N ILE A 271 -2.47 12.10 13.40
CA ILE A 271 -1.83 13.40 13.61
C ILE A 271 -2.69 14.32 14.49
N THR A 272 -4.01 14.28 14.34
CA THR A 272 -4.95 15.08 15.14
C THR A 272 -5.34 14.45 16.48
N GLY A 273 -4.77 13.30 16.85
CA GLY A 273 -5.05 12.59 18.11
C GLY A 273 -6.44 11.95 18.18
N ARG A 274 -7.11 11.75 17.04
CA ARG A 274 -8.47 11.17 16.91
C ARG A 274 -8.46 9.69 16.52
N ALA A 275 -7.28 9.09 16.36
CA ALA A 275 -7.07 7.67 16.12
C ALA A 275 -5.77 7.22 16.79
N SER A 276 -5.73 5.94 17.19
CA SER A 276 -4.54 5.33 17.77
C SER A 276 -3.55 4.88 16.68
N ALA A 277 -2.25 4.96 16.96
CA ALA A 277 -1.21 4.44 16.06
C ALA A 277 -1.13 2.90 16.06
N ASN A 278 -1.94 2.22 16.89
CA ASN A 278 -1.86 0.77 17.10
C ASN A 278 -2.20 -0.08 15.86
N MET A 279 -2.88 0.49 14.85
CA MET A 279 -3.16 -0.23 13.60
C MET A 279 -2.11 -0.01 12.49
N LEU A 280 -1.01 0.68 12.78
CA LEU A 280 0.13 0.76 11.87
C LEU A 280 0.89 -0.58 11.95
N ASN A 281 0.66 -1.43 10.95
CA ASN A 281 1.40 -2.69 10.81
C ASN A 281 2.86 -2.41 10.44
N GLY A 282 3.77 -3.04 11.17
CA GLY A 282 5.19 -3.03 10.85
C GLY A 282 5.57 -4.15 9.87
N PRO A 283 6.88 -4.38 9.67
CA PRO A 283 7.37 -5.49 8.86
C PRO A 283 6.84 -6.85 9.32
N LEU A 284 6.66 -7.06 10.63
CA LEU A 284 6.10 -8.30 11.16
C LEU A 284 4.61 -8.43 10.81
N GLY A 285 3.85 -7.34 10.87
CA GLY A 285 2.45 -7.32 10.43
C GLY A 285 2.30 -7.73 8.95
N ILE A 286 3.21 -7.28 8.08
CA ILE A 286 3.23 -7.70 6.65
C ILE A 286 3.46 -9.21 6.53
N VAL A 287 4.42 -9.76 7.30
CA VAL A 287 4.68 -11.22 7.34
C VAL A 287 3.45 -11.97 7.81
N THR A 288 2.82 -11.53 8.91
CA THR A 288 1.64 -12.17 9.49
C THR A 288 0.45 -12.16 8.53
N VAL A 289 0.14 -11.01 7.92
CA VAL A 289 -0.96 -10.90 6.94
C VAL A 289 -0.69 -11.77 5.71
N SER A 290 0.54 -11.75 5.19
CA SER A 290 0.93 -12.59 4.04
C SER A 290 0.78 -14.08 4.36
N GLY A 291 1.20 -14.49 5.55
CA GLY A 291 1.09 -15.87 6.04
C GLY A 291 -0.34 -16.31 6.26
N GLN A 292 -1.17 -15.49 6.90
CA GLN A 292 -2.57 -15.82 7.16
C GLN A 292 -3.37 -15.95 5.86
N VAL A 293 -3.14 -15.05 4.90
CA VAL A 293 -3.75 -15.13 3.56
C VAL A 293 -3.30 -16.41 2.85
N ALA A 294 -2.00 -16.73 2.89
CA ALA A 294 -1.48 -17.91 2.22
C ALA A 294 -1.98 -19.23 2.83
N ASN A 295 -1.83 -19.38 4.16
CA ASN A 295 -2.28 -20.57 4.88
C ASN A 295 -3.80 -20.72 4.79
N GLY A 296 -4.56 -19.66 5.07
CA GLY A 296 -6.02 -19.70 4.96
C GLY A 296 -6.50 -20.06 3.55
N THR A 297 -5.76 -19.70 2.50
CA THR A 297 -6.09 -20.13 1.14
C THR A 297 -5.85 -21.61 0.92
N VAL A 298 -4.73 -22.14 1.39
CA VAL A 298 -4.38 -23.56 1.23
C VAL A 298 -5.28 -24.44 2.09
N ASP A 299 -5.57 -24.03 3.33
CA ASP A 299 -6.37 -24.79 4.30
C ASP A 299 -7.84 -24.92 3.85
N ASN A 300 -8.39 -23.89 3.20
CA ASN A 300 -9.78 -23.90 2.73
C ASN A 300 -9.93 -24.37 1.27
N ALA A 301 -8.84 -24.73 0.61
CA ALA A 301 -8.90 -25.14 -0.79
C ALA A 301 -9.50 -26.55 -0.95
N PRO A 302 -10.45 -26.74 -1.88
CA PRO A 302 -11.08 -28.04 -2.08
C PRO A 302 -10.13 -29.09 -2.70
N ASN A 303 -9.06 -28.65 -3.36
CA ASN A 303 -8.02 -29.50 -3.93
C ASN A 303 -6.72 -28.72 -4.18
N ALA A 304 -5.63 -29.43 -4.49
CA ALA A 304 -4.32 -28.82 -4.71
C ALA A 304 -4.27 -27.81 -5.88
N GLY A 305 -5.02 -28.04 -6.96
CA GLY A 305 -5.09 -27.11 -8.08
C GLY A 305 -5.74 -25.78 -7.70
N ALA A 306 -6.85 -25.85 -6.97
CA ALA A 306 -7.54 -24.68 -6.42
C ALA A 306 -6.68 -23.96 -5.37
N ALA A 307 -5.89 -24.70 -4.57
CA ALA A 307 -4.96 -24.10 -3.61
C ALA A 307 -3.90 -23.24 -4.31
N VAL A 308 -3.28 -23.77 -5.37
CA VAL A 308 -2.25 -23.03 -6.13
C VAL A 308 -2.85 -21.81 -6.84
N GLY A 309 -3.99 -21.98 -7.51
CA GLY A 309 -4.68 -20.88 -8.19
C GLY A 309 -5.15 -19.78 -7.23
N GLY A 310 -5.79 -20.18 -6.12
CA GLY A 310 -6.21 -19.27 -5.07
C GLY A 310 -5.04 -18.54 -4.42
N LEU A 311 -3.94 -19.26 -4.14
CA LEU A 311 -2.75 -18.67 -3.53
C LEU A 311 -2.15 -17.61 -4.46
N ALA A 312 -2.00 -17.92 -5.75
CA ALA A 312 -1.50 -16.96 -6.73
C ALA A 312 -2.40 -15.70 -6.80
N LEU A 313 -3.72 -15.87 -6.87
CA LEU A 313 -4.67 -14.76 -6.93
C LEU A 313 -4.60 -13.90 -5.67
N ASN A 314 -4.61 -14.51 -4.48
CA ASN A 314 -4.56 -13.78 -3.21
C ASN A 314 -3.23 -13.05 -3.00
N LEU A 315 -2.09 -13.65 -3.38
CA LEU A 315 -0.79 -12.99 -3.29
C LEU A 315 -0.67 -11.82 -4.29
N ILE A 316 -1.21 -11.95 -5.50
CA ILE A 316 -1.29 -10.85 -6.47
C ILE A 316 -2.15 -9.71 -5.91
N GLN A 317 -3.31 -10.03 -5.33
CA GLN A 317 -4.17 -9.02 -4.71
C GLN A 317 -3.47 -8.32 -3.54
N LEU A 318 -2.74 -9.07 -2.70
CA LEU A 318 -1.95 -8.53 -1.60
C LEU A 318 -0.80 -7.63 -2.11
N ALA A 319 -0.13 -8.04 -3.18
CA ALA A 319 0.87 -7.21 -3.86
C ALA A 319 0.26 -5.90 -4.35
N GLY A 320 -0.98 -5.89 -4.85
CA GLY A 320 -1.72 -4.67 -5.19
C GLY A 320 -1.85 -3.70 -3.99
N PHE A 321 -2.31 -4.19 -2.84
CA PHE A 321 -2.44 -3.37 -1.63
C PHE A 321 -1.11 -2.84 -1.10
N PHE A 322 -0.09 -3.70 -1.01
CA PHE A 322 1.23 -3.29 -0.54
C PHE A 322 1.96 -2.41 -1.56
N SER A 323 1.67 -2.52 -2.85
CA SER A 323 2.19 -1.61 -3.87
C SER A 323 1.67 -0.20 -3.67
N ILE A 324 0.37 -0.01 -3.41
CA ILE A 324 -0.18 1.31 -3.02
C ILE A 324 0.52 1.83 -1.76
N GLY A 325 0.65 0.98 -0.73
CA GLY A 325 1.31 1.34 0.53
C GLY A 325 2.75 1.79 0.34
N LEU A 326 3.57 1.01 -0.41
CA LEU A 326 4.97 1.35 -0.67
C LEU A 326 5.08 2.64 -1.51
N GLY A 327 4.23 2.81 -2.52
CA GLY A 327 4.16 4.04 -3.31
C GLY A 327 3.85 5.27 -2.45
N LEU A 328 2.88 5.16 -1.52
CA LEU A 328 2.53 6.25 -0.60
C LEU A 328 3.67 6.57 0.36
N VAL A 329 4.25 5.56 1.00
CA VAL A 329 5.34 5.75 1.97
C VAL A 329 6.55 6.39 1.27
N ASN A 330 6.94 5.91 0.10
CA ASN A 330 8.08 6.48 -0.62
C ASN A 330 7.85 7.92 -1.11
N LEU A 331 6.60 8.39 -1.24
CA LEU A 331 6.31 9.79 -1.52
C LEU A 331 6.31 10.70 -0.29
N LEU A 332 6.44 10.16 0.92
CA LEU A 332 6.52 10.99 2.13
C LEU A 332 7.80 11.86 2.10
N PRO A 333 7.73 13.10 2.61
CA PRO A 333 8.85 14.05 2.61
C PRO A 333 9.87 13.69 3.71
N ILE A 334 10.39 12.46 3.68
CA ILE A 334 11.35 11.91 4.64
C ILE A 334 12.67 11.71 3.88
N PRO A 335 13.79 12.32 4.32
CA PRO A 335 15.09 12.29 3.64
C PRO A 335 15.67 10.95 3.18
N ILE A 336 15.25 9.83 3.76
CA ILE A 336 15.71 8.48 3.39
C ILE A 336 14.83 7.81 2.31
N LEU A 337 13.71 8.44 1.97
CA LEU A 337 12.74 8.00 0.98
C LEU A 337 12.79 8.91 -0.25
N ASP A 338 12.23 8.45 -1.36
CA ASP A 338 12.19 9.20 -2.63
C ASP A 338 11.61 10.62 -2.46
N GLY A 339 10.53 10.76 -1.69
CA GLY A 339 9.89 12.03 -1.40
C GLY A 339 10.82 13.01 -0.67
N GLY A 340 11.80 12.54 0.08
CA GLY A 340 12.87 13.35 0.66
C GLY A 340 13.76 14.00 -0.41
N HIS A 341 14.16 13.24 -1.43
CA HIS A 341 14.91 13.77 -2.56
C HIS A 341 14.09 14.80 -3.36
N LEU A 342 12.78 14.59 -3.49
CA LEU A 342 11.88 15.58 -4.12
C LEU A 342 11.85 16.90 -3.35
N VAL A 343 11.89 16.87 -2.02
CA VAL A 343 12.01 18.08 -1.21
C VAL A 343 13.35 18.80 -1.48
N TYR A 344 14.45 18.05 -1.61
CA TYR A 344 15.75 18.64 -1.94
C TYR A 344 15.78 19.25 -3.34
N TYR A 345 15.16 18.60 -4.32
CA TYR A 345 15.04 19.13 -5.69
C TYR A 345 14.11 20.33 -5.77
N ALA A 346 13.02 20.35 -4.99
CA ALA A 346 12.17 21.53 -4.87
C ALA A 346 12.95 22.72 -4.28
N TYR A 347 13.76 22.48 -3.24
CA TYR A 347 14.67 23.50 -2.71
C TYR A 347 15.66 23.98 -3.77
N GLU A 348 16.34 23.08 -4.48
CA GLU A 348 17.32 23.44 -5.50
C GLU A 348 16.70 24.24 -6.66
N ALA A 349 15.49 23.88 -7.09
CA ALA A 349 14.77 24.60 -8.13
C ALA A 349 14.48 26.07 -7.74
N VAL A 350 14.22 26.33 -6.45
CA VAL A 350 13.97 27.69 -5.93
C VAL A 350 15.28 28.42 -5.61
N ALA A 351 16.24 27.74 -4.99
CA ALA A 351 17.49 28.33 -4.54
C ALA A 351 18.55 28.47 -5.64
N GLY A 352 18.38 27.79 -6.78
CA GLY A 352 19.34 27.73 -7.89
C GLY A 352 20.63 26.97 -7.56
N ARG A 353 20.69 26.29 -6.41
CA ARG A 353 21.85 25.53 -5.94
C ARG A 353 21.44 24.34 -5.06
N PRO A 354 22.19 23.23 -5.10
CA PRO A 354 21.89 22.06 -4.27
C PRO A 354 22.10 22.38 -2.78
N LEU A 355 21.41 21.62 -1.94
CA LEU A 355 21.52 21.74 -0.49
C LEU A 355 22.92 21.30 -0.03
N SER A 356 23.52 22.00 0.94
CA SER A 356 24.84 21.64 1.46
C SER A 356 24.87 20.22 2.05
N GLU A 357 25.99 19.51 1.91
CA GLU A 357 26.18 18.16 2.48
C GLU A 357 25.88 18.08 3.98
N LYS A 358 26.25 19.11 4.75
CA LYS A 358 25.95 19.16 6.19
C LYS A 358 24.45 19.14 6.48
N ALA A 359 23.68 19.92 5.73
CA ALA A 359 22.23 19.97 5.88
C ALA A 359 21.56 18.67 5.40
N GLN A 360 22.02 18.08 4.29
CA GLN A 360 21.56 16.76 3.84
C GLN A 360 21.85 15.67 4.86
N ALA A 361 23.06 15.65 5.44
CA ALA A 361 23.45 14.66 6.46
C ALA A 361 22.63 14.80 7.75
N ILE A 362 22.28 16.04 8.16
CA ILE A 362 21.35 16.27 9.27
C ILE A 362 19.96 15.74 8.91
N GLY A 363 19.46 16.09 7.72
CA GLY A 363 18.18 15.59 7.20
C GLY A 363 18.13 14.07 7.20
N PHE A 364 19.15 13.40 6.66
CA PHE A 364 19.27 11.94 6.65
C PHE A 364 19.24 11.35 8.07
N LYS A 365 20.00 11.90 9.03
CA LYS A 365 19.98 11.43 10.42
C LYS A 365 18.61 11.56 11.08
N VAL A 366 17.94 12.69 10.87
CA VAL A 366 16.58 12.93 11.39
C VAL A 366 15.58 11.97 10.73
N GLY A 367 15.63 11.83 9.41
CA GLY A 367 14.77 10.93 8.65
C GLY A 367 14.96 9.47 9.06
N LEU A 368 16.21 9.03 9.19
CA LEU A 368 16.56 7.68 9.67
C LEU A 368 16.05 7.44 11.09
N ALA A 369 16.25 8.39 12.01
CA ALA A 369 15.74 8.29 13.38
C ALA A 369 14.20 8.18 13.41
N LEU A 370 13.51 8.94 12.56
CA LEU A 370 12.05 8.91 12.44
C LEU A 370 11.57 7.56 11.90
N VAL A 371 12.17 7.05 10.81
CA VAL A 371 11.79 5.76 10.22
C VAL A 371 12.07 4.62 11.19
N LEU A 372 13.25 4.59 11.83
CA LEU A 372 13.58 3.57 12.83
C LEU A 372 12.65 3.66 14.06
N GLY A 373 12.32 4.86 14.52
CA GLY A 373 11.37 5.07 15.62
C GLY A 373 9.98 4.55 15.27
N MET A 374 9.48 4.87 14.08
CA MET A 374 8.20 4.36 13.58
C MET A 374 8.22 2.84 13.41
N MET A 375 9.31 2.26 12.90
CA MET A 375 9.48 0.81 12.80
C MET A 375 9.47 0.14 14.18
N LEU A 376 10.11 0.73 15.20
CA LEU A 376 10.08 0.20 16.56
C LEU A 376 8.66 0.21 17.14
N VAL A 377 7.93 1.32 16.99
CA VAL A 377 6.53 1.42 17.44
C VAL A 377 5.65 0.41 16.69
N ALA A 378 5.77 0.33 15.37
CA ALA A 378 4.99 -0.60 14.56
C ALA A 378 5.32 -2.07 14.90
N THR A 379 6.60 -2.40 15.07
CA THR A 379 7.03 -3.75 15.49
C THR A 379 6.53 -4.07 16.89
N TRP A 380 6.51 -3.10 17.81
CA TRP A 380 5.93 -3.27 19.13
C TRP A 380 4.43 -3.55 19.06
N ASN A 381 3.70 -2.81 18.21
CA ASN A 381 2.27 -3.06 17.98
C ASN A 381 2.04 -4.46 17.39
N ASP A 382 2.87 -4.87 16.42
CA ASP A 382 2.82 -6.21 15.84
C ASP A 382 3.06 -7.30 16.92
N LEU A 383 4.02 -7.09 17.82
CA LEU A 383 4.31 -8.02 18.92
C LEU A 383 3.18 -8.09 19.95
N VAL A 384 2.58 -6.95 20.29
CA VAL A 384 1.40 -6.90 21.18
C VAL A 384 0.24 -7.65 20.54
N TYR A 385 0.02 -7.45 19.23
CA TYR A 385 -0.98 -8.18 18.47
C TYR A 385 -0.72 -9.69 18.50
N LEU A 386 0.50 -10.12 18.16
CA LEU A 386 0.92 -11.52 18.17
C LEU A 386 0.84 -12.15 19.57
N GLY A 387 1.20 -11.41 20.62
CA GLY A 387 1.08 -11.84 22.01
C GLY A 387 -0.38 -12.05 22.43
N GLY A 388 -1.30 -11.24 21.92
CA GLY A 388 -2.75 -11.41 22.09
C GLY A 388 -3.32 -12.62 21.35
N LEU A 389 -2.65 -13.15 20.32
CA LEU A 389 -3.05 -14.40 19.64
C LEU A 389 -2.77 -15.65 20.50
N GLY A 390 -1.87 -15.54 21.48
CA GLY A 390 -1.43 -16.64 22.33
C GLY A 390 -2.15 -16.75 23.69
N SER A 391 -3.06 -15.82 23.98
CA SER A 391 -3.90 -15.76 25.20
C SER A 391 -5.36 -15.98 24.86
#